data_AF-A0A3S0Y4W1-F1
#
_entry.id   AF-A0A3S0Y4W1-F1
#
_cell.length_a   1.000
_cell.length_b   1.000
_cell.length_c   1.000
_cell.angle_alpha   90.00
_cell.angle_beta   90.00
_cell.angle_gamma   90.00
#
_symmetry.space_group_name_H-M   'P 1'
#
loop_
_entity.id
_entity.type
_entity.pdbx_description
1 polymer ?
#
loop_
_entity_poly.entity_id
_entity_poly.type
_entity_poly.pdbx_seq_one_letter_code
_entity_poly.pdbx_strand_id
1 'polypeptide(L)'
;MNSWGIDMVREFIGNMRDNPLTGSVQQINGEWLYSLQSIADNNRANGKITIFCPFGWDGMSSTPLLGNNPSQTWWWDEYKARYREIANQFKDQPDVWLELWNEPYWWDRSHGYSDDLWLSDMQQMVDNIRSTGATNIIVVPGAETGQDESVILAKGKKLLAGRKNIIFDIHAYENWLKDSQANIEARMQKLSDSGFAVIFGEVAPRNAEFMNPLTFLNAARNKRASVLAWLWKHNGNDKNALLDSSGNPNDNNNYNWGSTYKAFAQEKRAANPFTNWIAANGKPNSSMATPSNNEELSLSPEA
;
A
#
# COMPACT_ATOMS: atom_id res chain seq x y z
N MET A 1 -15.19 6.77 -2.24
CA MET A 1 -14.57 5.50 -2.65
C MET A 1 -15.57 4.38 -2.92
N ASN A 2 -16.58 4.09 -2.07
CA ASN A 2 -17.51 2.98 -2.31
C ASN A 2 -18.26 3.06 -3.65
N SER A 3 -18.75 4.24 -4.04
CA SER A 3 -19.40 4.44 -5.34
C SER A 3 -18.48 4.26 -6.55
N TRP A 4 -17.15 4.20 -6.34
CA TRP A 4 -16.14 3.97 -7.38
C TRP A 4 -15.73 2.49 -7.48
N GLY A 5 -16.20 1.60 -6.59
CA GLY A 5 -15.80 0.19 -6.60
C GLY A 5 -14.35 -0.04 -6.16
N ILE A 6 -13.78 0.89 -5.38
CA ILE A 6 -12.42 0.73 -4.84
C ILE A 6 -12.42 -0.40 -3.80
N ASP A 7 -11.42 -1.30 -3.86
CA ASP A 7 -11.28 -2.42 -2.92
C ASP A 7 -10.07 -2.29 -1.98
N MET A 8 -9.10 -1.47 -2.38
CA MET A 8 -7.83 -1.32 -1.67
C MET A 8 -7.46 0.16 -1.62
N VAL A 9 -6.90 0.58 -0.50
CA VAL A 9 -6.37 1.95 -0.31
C VAL A 9 -4.91 1.83 0.07
N ARG A 10 -4.03 2.46 -0.72
CA ARG A 10 -2.61 2.63 -0.40
C ARG A 10 -2.45 3.96 0.32
N GLU A 11 -2.23 3.87 1.63
CA GLU A 11 -2.20 5.02 2.54
C GLU A 11 -0.81 5.63 2.59
N PHE A 12 -0.75 6.92 2.30
CA PHE A 12 0.46 7.73 2.38
C PHE A 12 0.84 7.96 3.85
N ILE A 13 2.06 7.57 4.24
CA ILE A 13 2.63 7.87 5.56
C ILE A 13 3.85 8.77 5.39
N GLY A 14 3.65 10.08 5.50
CA GLY A 14 4.73 11.08 5.35
C GLY A 14 5.68 11.20 6.55
N ASN A 15 5.24 10.77 7.72
CA ASN A 15 6.03 10.78 8.96
C ASN A 15 5.99 9.41 9.63
N MET A 16 6.74 8.45 9.12
CA MET A 16 6.76 7.08 9.64
C MET A 16 7.19 6.98 11.12
N ARG A 17 8.13 7.84 11.56
CA ARG A 17 8.67 7.88 12.91
C ARG A 17 7.59 8.23 13.93
N ASP A 18 6.86 9.31 13.67
CA ASP A 18 5.98 9.94 14.65
C ASP A 18 4.50 9.62 14.42
N ASN A 19 4.10 9.04 13.28
CA ASN A 19 2.69 8.73 13.02
C ASN A 19 2.16 7.74 14.08
N PRO A 20 1.16 8.09 14.90
CA PRO A 20 0.75 7.26 16.04
C PRO A 20 0.21 5.90 15.58
N LEU A 21 0.44 4.85 16.36
CA LEU A 21 -0.16 3.53 16.08
C LEU A 21 -1.64 3.51 16.47
N THR A 22 -1.97 4.08 17.62
CA THR A 22 -3.30 4.14 18.22
C THR A 22 -3.55 5.51 18.84
N GLY A 23 -4.80 5.81 19.18
CA GLY A 23 -5.18 7.00 19.94
C GLY A 23 -5.59 8.18 19.06
N SER A 24 -5.60 9.36 19.67
CA SER A 24 -6.08 10.59 19.05
C SER A 24 -5.14 11.12 17.97
N VAL A 25 -5.72 11.92 17.05
CA VAL A 25 -4.96 12.67 16.05
C VAL A 25 -3.93 13.59 16.72
N GLN A 26 -2.74 13.68 16.13
CA GLN A 26 -1.65 14.53 16.61
C GLN A 26 -1.28 15.57 15.56
N GLN A 27 -0.78 16.73 16.00
CA GLN A 27 -0.21 17.72 15.09
C GLN A 27 1.30 17.79 15.29
N ILE A 28 2.07 17.42 14.27
CA ILE A 28 3.54 17.39 14.30
C ILE A 28 4.06 18.01 13.01
N ASN A 29 5.03 18.94 13.10
CA ASN A 29 5.63 19.62 11.94
C ASN A 29 4.61 20.28 10.98
N GLY A 30 3.45 20.70 11.49
CA GLY A 30 2.38 21.30 10.69
C GLY A 30 1.43 20.32 10.01
N GLU A 31 1.66 19.01 10.16
CA GLU A 31 0.81 17.94 9.62
C GLU A 31 -0.08 17.32 10.69
N TRP A 32 -1.28 16.90 10.28
CA TRP A 32 -2.20 16.13 11.13
C TRP A 32 -1.95 14.64 10.92
N LEU A 33 -1.44 13.98 11.95
CA LEU A 33 -1.15 12.55 11.95
C LEU A 33 -2.28 11.80 12.64
N TYR A 34 -3.07 11.09 11.84
CA TYR A 34 -4.09 10.18 12.32
C TYR A 34 -3.46 8.85 12.71
N SER A 35 -3.98 8.19 13.74
CA SER A 35 -3.41 6.90 14.13
C SER A 35 -3.60 5.86 13.03
N LEU A 36 -2.58 5.04 12.78
CA LEU A 36 -2.64 3.99 11.76
C LEU A 36 -3.82 3.05 12.01
N GLN A 37 -4.11 2.70 13.28
CA GLN A 37 -5.26 1.87 13.63
C GLN A 37 -6.58 2.52 13.21
N SER A 38 -6.76 3.82 13.44
CA SER A 38 -7.99 4.51 13.04
C SER A 38 -8.20 4.55 11.53
N ILE A 39 -7.11 4.65 10.75
CA ILE A 39 -7.16 4.58 9.29
C ILE A 39 -7.58 3.18 8.84
N ALA A 40 -6.90 2.14 9.36
CA ALA A 40 -7.24 0.75 9.05
C ALA A 40 -8.70 0.41 9.42
N ASP A 41 -9.16 0.84 10.59
CA ASP A 41 -10.53 0.61 11.05
C ASP A 41 -11.57 1.29 10.15
N ASN A 42 -11.30 2.51 9.69
CA ASN A 42 -12.18 3.23 8.77
C ASN A 42 -12.28 2.52 7.41
N ASN A 43 -11.13 2.14 6.86
CA ASN A 43 -11.06 1.38 5.61
C ASN A 43 -11.77 0.03 5.73
N ARG A 44 -11.53 -0.70 6.82
CA ARG A 44 -12.20 -1.98 7.13
C ARG A 44 -13.72 -1.83 7.24
N ALA A 45 -14.20 -0.79 7.93
CA ALA A 45 -15.63 -0.51 8.04
C ALA A 45 -16.29 -0.24 6.67
N ASN A 46 -15.49 0.16 5.67
CA ASN A 46 -15.90 0.34 4.28
C ASN A 46 -15.54 -0.85 3.37
N GLY A 47 -15.13 -1.99 3.94
CA GLY A 47 -14.77 -3.19 3.22
C GLY A 47 -13.56 -3.01 2.32
N LYS A 48 -12.54 -2.27 2.78
CA LYS A 48 -11.30 -2.01 2.04
C LYS A 48 -10.12 -2.68 2.71
N ILE A 49 -9.17 -3.15 1.91
CA ILE A 49 -7.82 -3.49 2.35
C ILE A 49 -7.03 -2.19 2.51
N THR A 50 -6.22 -2.10 3.56
CA THR A 50 -5.30 -0.98 3.78
C THR A 50 -3.87 -1.43 3.49
N ILE A 51 -3.16 -0.73 2.60
CA ILE A 51 -1.72 -0.88 2.40
C ILE A 51 -1.05 0.33 3.06
N PHE A 52 -0.28 0.11 4.12
CA PHE A 52 0.50 1.19 4.72
C PHE A 52 1.79 1.39 3.94
N CYS A 53 1.94 2.57 3.33
CA CYS A 53 3.08 2.93 2.51
C CYS A 53 3.87 4.10 3.11
N PRO A 54 5.10 3.86 3.59
CA PRO A 54 6.00 4.91 4.08
C PRO A 54 6.56 5.77 2.94
N PHE A 55 6.35 7.08 3.00
CA PHE A 55 6.85 8.09 2.05
C PHE A 55 7.95 8.99 2.64
N GLY A 56 7.95 9.19 3.95
CA GLY A 56 8.95 10.01 4.66
C GLY A 56 9.24 9.46 6.05
N TRP A 57 10.43 9.76 6.58
CA TRP A 57 10.82 9.27 7.90
C TRP A 57 10.19 10.10 9.01
N ASP A 58 10.43 11.40 9.06
CA ASP A 58 9.98 12.27 10.16
C ASP A 58 9.20 13.50 9.73
N GLY A 59 8.60 13.44 8.54
CA GLY A 59 7.83 14.53 7.95
C GLY A 59 8.69 15.72 7.49
N MET A 60 10.02 15.61 7.56
CA MET A 60 10.91 16.63 7.02
C MET A 60 11.26 16.35 5.55
N SER A 61 11.42 17.42 4.76
CA SER A 61 11.86 17.33 3.37
C SER A 61 13.29 16.79 3.19
N SER A 62 14.07 16.73 4.26
CA SER A 62 15.43 16.18 4.29
C SER A 62 15.48 14.67 4.51
N THR A 63 14.36 14.02 4.86
CA THR A 63 14.28 12.59 5.14
C THR A 63 13.23 11.86 4.26
N PRO A 64 13.15 12.16 2.95
CA PRO A 64 12.23 11.44 2.06
C PRO A 64 12.69 10.00 1.90
N LEU A 65 11.76 9.09 1.63
CA LEU A 65 12.11 7.72 1.25
C LEU A 65 12.46 7.62 -0.25
N LEU A 66 11.82 8.45 -1.09
CA LEU A 66 12.02 8.49 -2.54
C LEU A 66 13.50 8.47 -2.93
N GLY A 67 13.87 7.46 -3.71
CA GLY A 67 15.18 7.33 -4.36
C GLY A 67 16.35 7.04 -3.42
N ASN A 68 16.13 6.98 -2.11
CA ASN A 68 17.14 6.60 -1.14
C ASN A 68 17.34 5.07 -1.15
N ASN A 69 18.56 4.65 -0.82
CA ASN A 69 18.90 3.26 -0.57
C ASN A 69 18.61 2.95 0.91
N PRO A 70 17.63 2.08 1.24
CA PRO A 70 17.15 1.92 2.62
C PRO A 70 18.25 1.71 3.66
N SER A 71 19.14 0.73 3.46
CA SER A 71 20.19 0.40 4.43
C SER A 71 21.32 1.42 4.54
N GLN A 72 21.36 2.41 3.66
CA GLN A 72 22.37 3.47 3.65
C GLN A 72 21.87 4.76 4.29
N THR A 73 20.58 4.82 4.65
CA THR A 73 20.04 5.94 5.43
C THR A 73 20.57 5.90 6.87
N TRP A 74 20.85 7.06 7.46
CA TRP A 74 21.37 7.11 8.83
C TRP A 74 20.35 6.67 9.89
N TRP A 75 19.07 6.59 9.51
CA TRP A 75 17.94 6.18 10.35
C TRP A 75 17.47 4.75 10.10
N TRP A 76 18.26 3.91 9.41
CA TRP A 76 17.83 2.57 8.99
C TRP A 76 17.45 1.67 10.16
N ASP A 77 18.21 1.70 11.24
CA ASP A 77 17.96 0.83 12.40
C ASP A 77 16.71 1.26 13.17
N GLU A 78 16.50 2.58 13.33
CA GLU A 78 15.28 3.14 13.89
C GLU A 78 14.07 2.86 13.01
N TYR A 79 14.22 2.93 11.68
CA TYR A 79 13.17 2.58 10.74
C TYR A 79 12.73 1.13 10.90
N LYS A 80 13.69 0.18 10.94
CA LYS A 80 13.39 -1.23 11.20
C LYS A 80 12.71 -1.42 12.56
N ALA A 81 13.17 -0.74 13.60
CA ALA A 81 12.56 -0.81 14.92
C ALA A 81 11.11 -0.34 14.90
N ARG A 82 10.86 0.82 14.29
CA ARG A 82 9.52 1.38 14.12
C ARG A 82 8.61 0.44 13.32
N TYR A 83 9.13 -0.16 12.26
CA TYR A 83 8.37 -1.10 11.45
C TYR A 83 7.99 -2.37 12.23
N ARG A 84 8.84 -2.86 13.16
CA ARG A 84 8.45 -3.97 14.05
C ARG A 84 7.29 -3.60 14.97
N GLU A 85 7.22 -2.36 15.44
CA GLU A 85 6.09 -1.90 16.26
C GLU A 85 4.79 -1.90 15.45
N ILE A 86 4.83 -1.39 14.22
CA ILE A 86 3.71 -1.44 13.28
C ILE A 86 3.31 -2.88 12.98
N ALA A 87 4.27 -3.75 12.66
CA ALA A 87 4.00 -5.17 12.41
C ALA A 87 3.36 -5.86 13.62
N ASN A 88 3.82 -5.57 14.84
CA ASN A 88 3.20 -6.10 16.06
C ASN A 88 1.77 -5.62 16.26
N GLN A 89 1.46 -4.37 15.91
CA GLN A 89 0.10 -3.81 16.00
C GLN A 89 -0.87 -4.50 15.03
N PHE A 90 -0.40 -4.84 13.83
CA PHE A 90 -1.26 -5.30 12.72
C PHE A 90 -1.15 -6.79 12.39
N LYS A 91 -0.32 -7.57 13.12
CA LYS A 91 -0.08 -8.99 12.82
C LYS A 91 -1.32 -9.87 12.73
N ASP A 92 -2.35 -9.52 13.50
CA ASP A 92 -3.63 -10.24 13.57
C ASP A 92 -4.73 -9.56 12.73
N GLN A 93 -4.37 -8.60 11.88
CA GLN A 93 -5.27 -7.81 11.02
C GLN A 93 -4.97 -8.08 9.55
N PRO A 94 -5.49 -9.18 8.97
CA PRO A 94 -5.08 -9.67 7.64
C PRO A 94 -5.53 -8.78 6.47
N ASP A 95 -6.44 -7.84 6.71
CA ASP A 95 -6.82 -6.78 5.77
C ASP A 95 -5.86 -5.59 5.76
N VAL A 96 -4.80 -5.63 6.59
CA VAL A 96 -3.69 -4.68 6.56
C VAL A 96 -2.48 -5.30 5.89
N TRP A 97 -1.97 -4.64 4.85
CA TRP A 97 -0.76 -5.00 4.12
C TRP A 97 0.34 -3.99 4.42
N LEU A 98 1.58 -4.45 4.38
CA LEU A 98 2.74 -3.71 4.87
C LEU A 98 3.73 -3.46 3.72
N GLU A 99 3.77 -2.23 3.19
CA GLU A 99 4.71 -1.86 2.14
C GLU A 99 6.03 -1.36 2.72
N LEU A 100 7.13 -1.93 2.24
CA LEU A 100 8.42 -1.79 2.90
C LEU A 100 9.01 -0.38 2.78
N TRP A 101 8.77 0.31 1.67
CA TRP A 101 9.38 1.59 1.33
C TRP A 101 8.74 2.16 0.05
N ASN A 102 8.36 3.43 0.01
CA ASN A 102 7.93 4.06 -1.25
C ASN A 102 9.13 4.37 -2.14
N GLU A 103 9.12 3.84 -3.37
CA GLU A 103 10.05 4.21 -4.46
C GLU A 103 11.53 4.25 -4.06
N PRO A 104 12.11 3.15 -3.55
CA PRO A 104 13.52 3.11 -3.22
C PRO A 104 14.40 3.16 -4.47
N TYR A 105 15.67 3.51 -4.25
CA TYR A 105 16.73 3.55 -5.25
C TYR A 105 16.50 4.59 -6.36
N TRP A 106 17.51 5.39 -6.66
CA TRP A 106 17.37 6.47 -7.66
C TRP A 106 17.02 5.90 -9.05
N TRP A 107 16.25 6.66 -9.83
CA TRP A 107 15.63 6.20 -11.09
C TRP A 107 16.65 5.75 -12.16
N ASP A 108 17.89 6.23 -12.12
CA ASP A 108 18.96 5.86 -13.04
C ASP A 108 19.94 4.82 -12.45
N ARG A 109 19.60 4.24 -11.28
CA ARG A 109 20.46 3.32 -10.51
C ARG A 109 21.80 3.92 -10.06
N SER A 110 21.90 5.24 -9.96
CA SER A 110 23.03 5.91 -9.33
C SER A 110 23.01 5.74 -7.80
N HIS A 111 23.84 6.52 -7.11
CA HIS A 111 23.95 6.53 -5.64
C HIS A 111 24.27 5.15 -5.02
N GLY A 112 25.03 4.31 -5.73
CA GLY A 112 25.53 3.04 -5.18
C GLY A 112 24.51 1.89 -5.19
N TYR A 113 23.45 1.98 -6.00
CA TYR A 113 22.53 0.87 -6.21
C TYR A 113 23.24 -0.37 -6.79
N SER A 114 22.76 -1.55 -6.37
CA SER A 114 22.95 -2.81 -7.08
C SER A 114 21.78 -3.75 -6.78
N ASP A 115 21.51 -4.72 -7.65
CA ASP A 115 20.46 -5.72 -7.41
C ASP A 115 20.75 -6.58 -6.15
N ASP A 116 22.01 -6.70 -5.74
CA ASP A 116 22.38 -7.39 -4.50
C ASP A 116 22.10 -6.50 -3.27
N LEU A 117 22.28 -5.18 -3.38
CA LEU A 117 21.80 -4.23 -2.36
C LEU A 117 20.29 -4.30 -2.23
N TRP A 118 19.55 -4.28 -3.35
CA TRP A 118 18.08 -4.47 -3.34
C TRP A 118 17.69 -5.75 -2.61
N LEU A 119 18.34 -6.87 -2.95
CA LEU A 119 18.02 -8.15 -2.32
C LEU A 119 18.30 -8.12 -0.82
N SER A 120 19.43 -7.55 -0.40
CA SER A 120 19.81 -7.45 1.01
C SER A 120 18.82 -6.60 1.80
N ASP A 121 18.47 -5.42 1.30
CA ASP A 121 17.57 -4.48 1.97
C ASP A 121 16.17 -5.08 2.12
N MET A 122 15.64 -5.67 1.04
CA MET A 122 14.31 -6.30 1.05
C MET A 122 14.28 -7.55 1.94
N GLN A 123 15.33 -8.38 1.95
CA GLN A 123 15.42 -9.53 2.87
C GLN A 123 15.44 -9.07 4.33
N GLN A 124 16.27 -8.08 4.67
CA GLN A 124 16.34 -7.54 6.03
C GLN A 124 14.98 -7.04 6.51
N MET A 125 14.24 -6.32 5.67
CA MET A 125 12.92 -5.79 6.04
C MET A 125 11.85 -6.86 6.15
N VAL A 126 11.79 -7.80 5.22
CA VAL A 126 10.85 -8.92 5.32
C VAL A 126 11.12 -9.72 6.59
N ASP A 127 12.38 -10.07 6.86
CA ASP A 127 12.74 -10.86 8.03
C ASP A 127 12.50 -10.07 9.33
N ASN A 128 12.74 -8.75 9.32
CA ASN A 128 12.42 -7.85 10.41
C ASN A 128 10.91 -7.90 10.75
N ILE A 129 10.03 -7.83 9.76
CA ILE A 129 8.58 -7.94 9.97
C ILE A 129 8.21 -9.35 10.44
N ARG A 130 8.71 -10.40 9.78
CA ARG A 130 8.37 -11.80 10.11
C ARG A 130 8.85 -12.21 11.51
N SER A 131 9.91 -11.58 12.03
CA SER A 131 10.38 -11.82 13.40
C SER A 131 9.35 -11.48 14.49
N THR A 132 8.33 -10.68 14.16
CA THR A 132 7.22 -10.33 15.07
C THR A 132 6.11 -11.39 15.12
N GLY A 133 6.18 -12.40 14.24
CA GLY A 133 5.10 -13.36 13.99
C GLY A 133 4.05 -12.87 12.99
N ALA A 134 4.17 -11.65 12.45
CA ALA A 134 3.23 -11.12 11.47
C ALA A 134 3.11 -11.99 10.22
N THR A 135 1.88 -12.33 9.83
CA THR A 135 1.57 -13.09 8.61
C THR A 135 0.95 -12.26 7.50
N ASN A 136 0.80 -10.94 7.71
CA ASN A 136 0.28 -9.98 6.72
C ASN A 136 0.99 -10.10 5.37
N ILE A 137 0.29 -9.70 4.31
CA ILE A 137 0.95 -9.51 3.01
C ILE A 137 1.96 -8.37 3.15
N ILE A 138 3.21 -8.65 2.74
CA ILE A 138 4.26 -7.66 2.64
C ILE A 138 4.37 -7.25 1.17
N VAL A 139 4.34 -5.95 0.93
CA VAL A 139 4.44 -5.34 -0.40
C VAL A 139 5.88 -4.87 -0.59
N VAL A 140 6.56 -5.44 -1.59
CA VAL A 140 7.99 -5.23 -1.83
C VAL A 140 8.18 -4.41 -3.11
N PRO A 141 8.71 -3.18 -3.04
CA PRO A 141 8.89 -2.33 -4.22
C PRO A 141 9.98 -2.86 -5.16
N GLY A 142 9.83 -2.55 -6.45
CA GLY A 142 10.87 -2.68 -7.47
C GLY A 142 12.04 -1.70 -7.26
N ALA A 143 12.93 -1.64 -8.26
CA ALA A 143 14.03 -0.68 -8.31
C ALA A 143 13.63 0.57 -9.11
N GLU A 144 14.56 1.50 -9.28
CA GLU A 144 14.39 2.73 -10.07
C GLU A 144 13.13 3.50 -9.67
N THR A 145 13.05 3.92 -8.41
CA THR A 145 11.85 4.59 -7.88
C THR A 145 10.57 3.78 -8.13
N GLY A 146 10.65 2.46 -7.96
CA GLY A 146 9.54 1.53 -8.16
C GLY A 146 9.19 1.19 -9.62
N GLN A 147 9.82 1.81 -10.63
CA GLN A 147 9.40 1.61 -12.03
C GLN A 147 9.99 0.36 -12.71
N ASP A 148 11.11 -0.18 -12.20
CA ASP A 148 11.80 -1.30 -12.84
C ASP A 148 11.45 -2.66 -12.23
N GLU A 149 10.92 -3.55 -13.06
CA GLU A 149 10.62 -4.93 -12.69
C GLU A 149 11.80 -5.90 -12.86
N SER A 150 12.89 -5.48 -13.51
CA SER A 150 13.98 -6.40 -13.86
C SER A 150 14.66 -7.01 -12.63
N VAL A 151 14.78 -6.23 -11.54
CA VAL A 151 15.33 -6.73 -10.26
C VAL A 151 14.46 -7.83 -9.65
N ILE A 152 13.13 -7.74 -9.79
CA ILE A 152 12.18 -8.75 -9.32
C ILE A 152 12.40 -10.05 -10.12
N LEU A 153 12.54 -9.94 -11.45
CA LEU A 153 12.82 -11.09 -12.31
C LEU A 153 14.16 -11.75 -11.98
N ALA A 154 15.19 -10.95 -11.67
CA ALA A 154 16.53 -11.43 -11.39
C ALA A 154 16.70 -12.01 -9.98
N LYS A 155 16.08 -11.39 -8.97
CA LYS A 155 16.34 -11.67 -7.54
C LYS A 155 15.11 -12.13 -6.76
N GLY A 156 13.90 -11.97 -7.30
CA GLY A 156 12.64 -12.29 -6.61
C GLY A 156 12.58 -13.72 -6.09
N LYS A 157 13.04 -14.72 -6.86
CA LYS A 157 13.09 -16.12 -6.38
C LYS A 157 14.00 -16.30 -5.15
N LYS A 158 15.11 -15.55 -5.06
CA LYS A 158 16.00 -15.58 -3.89
C LYS A 158 15.36 -14.89 -2.69
N LEU A 159 14.62 -13.80 -2.91
CA LEU A 159 13.84 -13.16 -1.84
C LEU A 159 12.78 -14.12 -1.29
N LEU A 160 12.02 -14.78 -2.17
CA LEU A 160 10.94 -15.70 -1.79
C LEU A 160 11.42 -17.01 -1.14
N ALA A 161 12.71 -17.35 -1.22
CA ALA A 161 13.25 -18.55 -0.60
C ALA A 161 13.03 -18.52 0.93
N GLY A 162 12.13 -19.38 1.42
CA GLY A 162 11.74 -19.44 2.84
C GLY A 162 10.78 -18.34 3.30
N ARG A 163 10.32 -17.45 2.41
CA ARG A 163 9.43 -16.32 2.74
C ARG A 163 8.10 -16.44 2.00
N LYS A 164 7.00 -16.11 2.66
CA LYS A 164 5.63 -16.25 2.15
C LYS A 164 4.83 -14.95 2.34
N ASN A 165 3.67 -14.88 1.69
CA ASN A 165 2.76 -13.73 1.71
C ASN A 165 3.50 -12.44 1.32
N ILE A 166 4.17 -12.48 0.16
CA ILE A 166 4.86 -11.36 -0.44
C ILE A 166 4.23 -11.09 -1.79
N ILE A 167 3.96 -9.82 -2.08
CA ILE A 167 3.59 -9.32 -3.39
C ILE A 167 4.62 -8.25 -3.79
N PHE A 168 4.99 -8.22 -5.06
CA PHE A 168 5.88 -7.19 -5.57
C PHE A 168 5.10 -6.00 -6.08
N ASP A 169 5.67 -4.82 -5.91
CA ASP A 169 5.07 -3.56 -6.31
C ASP A 169 5.86 -2.87 -7.41
N ILE A 170 5.13 -2.35 -8.40
CA ILE A 170 5.65 -1.66 -9.58
C ILE A 170 4.85 -0.38 -9.80
N HIS A 171 5.55 0.73 -10.01
CA HIS A 171 4.97 2.02 -10.33
C HIS A 171 4.95 2.21 -11.86
N ALA A 172 3.76 2.30 -12.43
CA ALA A 172 3.56 2.41 -13.87
C ALA A 172 3.57 3.89 -14.32
N TYR A 173 4.77 4.39 -14.62
CA TYR A 173 4.99 5.70 -15.24
C TYR A 173 5.72 5.55 -16.58
N GLU A 174 6.78 6.32 -16.85
CA GLU A 174 7.44 6.39 -18.16
C GLU A 174 7.85 5.01 -18.68
N ASN A 175 8.36 4.14 -17.80
CA ASN A 175 8.82 2.80 -18.18
C ASN A 175 7.67 1.88 -18.63
N TRP A 176 6.41 2.21 -18.33
CA TRP A 176 5.24 1.37 -18.61
C TRP A 176 4.24 2.05 -19.54
N LEU A 177 3.91 3.31 -19.30
CA LEU A 177 2.85 4.04 -20.01
C LEU A 177 3.25 4.47 -21.43
N LYS A 178 4.56 4.51 -21.74
CA LYS A 178 5.07 4.81 -23.08
C LYS A 178 5.21 3.58 -23.98
N ASP A 179 5.00 2.39 -23.44
CA ASP A 179 5.14 1.14 -24.16
C ASP A 179 3.83 0.76 -24.89
N SER A 180 3.92 -0.18 -25.84
CA SER A 180 2.75 -0.71 -26.52
C SER A 180 1.95 -1.64 -25.60
N GLN A 181 0.63 -1.73 -25.78
CA GLN A 181 -0.22 -2.63 -25.00
C GLN A 181 0.30 -4.08 -25.04
N ALA A 182 0.71 -4.57 -26.21
CA ALA A 182 1.21 -5.93 -26.39
C ALA A 182 2.49 -6.18 -25.58
N ASN A 183 3.40 -5.21 -25.51
CA ASN A 183 4.62 -5.32 -24.72
C ASN A 183 4.32 -5.26 -23.21
N ILE A 184 3.45 -4.35 -22.77
CA ILE A 184 3.00 -4.28 -21.37
C ILE A 184 2.41 -5.61 -20.94
N GLU A 185 1.52 -6.18 -21.76
CA GLU A 185 0.93 -7.49 -21.53
C GLU A 185 1.99 -8.61 -21.48
N ALA A 186 2.98 -8.60 -22.37
CA ALA A 186 4.06 -9.57 -22.37
C ALA A 186 4.94 -9.47 -21.11
N ARG A 187 5.21 -8.25 -20.61
CA ARG A 187 5.97 -8.00 -19.37
C ARG A 187 5.20 -8.49 -18.14
N MET A 188 3.92 -8.17 -18.04
CA MET A 188 3.04 -8.70 -16.98
C MET A 188 2.97 -10.24 -17.02
N GLN A 189 2.87 -10.82 -18.22
CA GLN A 189 2.87 -12.28 -18.38
C GLN A 189 4.18 -12.89 -17.91
N LYS A 190 5.33 -12.30 -18.26
CA LYS A 190 6.65 -12.77 -17.84
C LYS A 190 6.81 -12.80 -16.33
N LEU A 191 6.29 -11.80 -15.61
CA LEU A 191 6.27 -11.76 -14.15
C LEU A 191 5.42 -12.91 -13.57
N SER A 192 4.21 -13.10 -14.12
CA SER A 192 3.30 -14.18 -13.73
C SER A 192 3.90 -15.58 -13.99
N ASP A 193 4.45 -15.82 -15.18
CA ASP A 193 5.11 -17.07 -15.58
C ASP A 193 6.35 -17.37 -14.73
N SER A 194 6.98 -16.33 -14.20
CA SER A 194 8.10 -16.45 -13.26
C SER A 194 7.67 -16.80 -11.82
N GLY A 195 6.36 -16.86 -11.55
CA GLY A 195 5.77 -17.20 -10.27
C GLY A 195 5.64 -16.01 -9.31
N PHE A 196 5.65 -14.77 -9.80
CA PHE A 196 5.58 -13.58 -8.98
C PHE A 196 4.16 -13.01 -8.94
N ALA A 197 3.64 -12.79 -7.73
CA ALA A 197 2.47 -11.95 -7.54
C ALA A 197 2.91 -10.49 -7.62
N VAL A 198 2.19 -9.69 -8.42
CA VAL A 198 2.52 -8.29 -8.67
C VAL A 198 1.28 -7.43 -8.51
N ILE A 199 1.45 -6.28 -7.88
CA ILE A 199 0.52 -5.16 -7.88
C ILE A 199 1.19 -3.96 -8.56
N PHE A 200 0.39 -3.14 -9.23
CA PHE A 200 0.83 -1.84 -9.70
C PHE A 200 0.40 -0.78 -8.69
N GLY A 201 1.29 -0.45 -7.75
CA GLY A 201 1.07 0.42 -6.58
C GLY A 201 0.85 1.87 -6.90
N GLU A 202 1.25 2.29 -8.10
CA GLU A 202 1.09 3.64 -8.56
C GLU A 202 0.90 3.71 -10.08
N VAL A 203 -0.07 4.51 -10.52
CA VAL A 203 -0.22 4.93 -11.91
C VAL A 203 -0.92 6.28 -11.95
N ALA A 204 -0.46 7.17 -12.82
CA ALA A 204 -1.09 8.47 -13.04
C ALA A 204 -0.78 8.97 -14.45
N PRO A 205 -1.55 9.94 -14.97
CA PRO A 205 -1.29 10.53 -16.28
C PRO A 205 -0.09 11.49 -16.29
N ARG A 206 0.48 11.85 -15.13
CA ARG A 206 1.64 12.74 -15.05
C ARG A 206 2.70 12.25 -14.07
N ASN A 207 3.94 12.18 -14.53
CA ASN A 207 5.14 12.10 -13.69
C ASN A 207 6.13 13.19 -14.13
N ALA A 208 7.28 12.83 -14.72
CA ALA A 208 8.17 13.80 -15.36
C ALA A 208 7.52 14.35 -16.64
N GLU A 209 6.77 13.49 -17.33
CA GLU A 209 6.01 13.83 -18.52
C GLU A 209 4.51 13.55 -18.38
N PHE A 210 3.75 14.01 -19.36
CA PHE A 210 2.33 13.73 -19.49
C PHE A 210 2.11 12.50 -20.38
N MET A 211 1.38 11.50 -19.89
CA MET A 211 1.27 10.16 -20.48
C MET A 211 -0.18 9.66 -20.41
N ASN A 212 -0.62 8.92 -21.42
CA ASN A 212 -1.98 8.37 -21.45
C ASN A 212 -2.01 6.99 -20.77
N PRO A 213 -2.70 6.83 -19.62
CA PRO A 213 -2.73 5.56 -18.89
C PRO A 213 -3.64 4.50 -19.55
N LEU A 214 -4.47 4.85 -20.55
CA LEU A 214 -5.48 3.94 -21.10
C LEU A 214 -4.87 2.66 -21.69
N THR A 215 -3.76 2.77 -22.42
CA THR A 215 -3.04 1.62 -22.99
C THR A 215 -2.62 0.63 -21.90
N PHE A 216 -2.09 1.14 -20.80
CA PHE A 216 -1.70 0.35 -19.65
C PHE A 216 -2.90 -0.27 -18.93
N LEU A 217 -3.97 0.49 -18.68
CA LEU A 217 -5.18 -0.03 -18.04
C LEU A 217 -5.84 -1.15 -18.86
N ASN A 218 -5.82 -1.07 -20.19
CA ASN A 218 -6.28 -2.15 -21.06
C ASN A 218 -5.43 -3.41 -20.91
N ALA A 219 -4.10 -3.28 -20.87
CA ALA A 219 -3.20 -4.40 -20.61
C ALA A 219 -3.44 -5.01 -19.22
N ALA A 220 -3.56 -4.18 -18.19
CA ALA A 220 -3.85 -4.60 -16.83
C ALA A 220 -5.19 -5.35 -16.73
N ARG A 221 -6.23 -4.90 -17.44
CA ARG A 221 -7.51 -5.61 -17.57
C ARG A 221 -7.31 -6.99 -18.19
N ASN A 222 -6.62 -7.08 -19.32
CA ASN A 222 -6.39 -8.33 -20.04
C ASN A 222 -5.56 -9.33 -19.22
N LYS A 223 -4.64 -8.83 -18.39
CA LYS A 223 -3.78 -9.63 -17.51
C LYS A 223 -4.31 -9.77 -16.08
N ARG A 224 -5.48 -9.19 -15.78
CA ARG A 224 -6.10 -9.20 -14.45
C ARG A 224 -5.17 -8.71 -13.35
N ALA A 225 -4.37 -7.69 -13.66
CA ALA A 225 -3.46 -7.07 -12.71
C ALA A 225 -4.22 -6.12 -11.76
N SER A 226 -3.80 -6.06 -10.49
CA SER A 226 -4.30 -5.07 -9.54
C SER A 226 -3.58 -3.74 -9.77
N VAL A 227 -4.33 -2.64 -9.78
CA VAL A 227 -3.82 -1.29 -10.12
C VAL A 227 -4.35 -0.25 -9.13
N LEU A 228 -3.44 0.50 -8.53
CA LEU A 228 -3.71 1.60 -7.60
C LEU A 228 -3.43 2.94 -8.30
N ALA A 229 -4.44 3.80 -8.40
CA ALA A 229 -4.29 5.12 -8.99
C ALA A 229 -3.69 6.12 -8.01
N TRP A 230 -2.76 6.93 -8.51
CA TRP A 230 -2.32 8.17 -7.89
C TRP A 230 -3.10 9.34 -8.51
N LEU A 231 -3.88 10.14 -7.77
CA LEU A 231 -4.18 10.02 -6.34
C LEU A 231 -5.61 10.43 -5.99
N TRP A 232 -6.11 9.90 -4.87
CA TRP A 232 -7.39 10.29 -4.31
C TRP A 232 -7.29 11.66 -3.62
N LYS A 233 -7.64 12.73 -4.34
CA LYS A 233 -7.52 14.11 -3.87
C LYS A 233 -8.58 14.99 -4.52
N HIS A 234 -9.20 15.89 -3.75
CA HIS A 234 -10.18 16.87 -4.25
C HIS A 234 -9.47 18.09 -4.85
N ASN A 235 -8.97 17.98 -6.07
CA ASN A 235 -8.27 19.08 -6.73
C ASN A 235 -8.30 18.95 -8.26
N GLY A 236 -9.21 19.68 -8.93
CA GLY A 236 -9.32 19.66 -10.40
C GLY A 236 -8.14 20.29 -11.16
N ASN A 237 -7.20 20.96 -10.48
CA ASN A 237 -5.99 21.51 -11.11
C ASN A 237 -4.82 20.53 -11.07
N ASP A 238 -4.83 19.59 -10.14
CA ASP A 238 -3.84 18.53 -10.04
C ASP A 238 -4.13 17.48 -11.12
N LYS A 239 -3.18 17.28 -12.04
CA LYS A 239 -3.40 16.37 -13.18
C LYS A 239 -3.49 14.91 -12.78
N ASN A 240 -2.97 14.55 -11.60
CA ASN A 240 -3.04 13.19 -11.08
C ASN A 240 -4.25 12.98 -10.16
N ALA A 241 -4.88 14.05 -9.65
CA ALA A 241 -6.05 13.89 -8.78
C ALA A 241 -7.19 13.19 -9.53
N LEU A 242 -7.77 12.17 -8.89
CA LEU A 242 -8.96 11.47 -9.39
C LEU A 242 -10.24 12.31 -9.27
N LEU A 243 -10.25 13.31 -8.38
CA LEU A 243 -11.43 14.10 -8.06
C LEU A 243 -11.22 15.59 -8.31
N ASP A 244 -12.26 16.26 -8.79
CA ASP A 244 -12.30 17.71 -8.83
C ASP A 244 -12.60 18.28 -7.43
N SER A 245 -12.69 19.61 -7.32
CA SER A 245 -13.01 20.28 -6.04
C SER A 245 -14.41 19.94 -5.50
N SER A 246 -15.31 19.46 -6.36
CA SER A 246 -16.69 19.08 -6.00
C SER A 246 -16.83 17.59 -5.70
N GLY A 247 -15.75 16.81 -5.83
CA GLY A 247 -15.77 15.35 -5.64
C GLY A 247 -16.28 14.56 -6.85
N ASN A 248 -16.43 15.19 -8.01
CA ASN A 248 -16.71 14.49 -9.27
C ASN A 248 -15.39 13.97 -9.88
N PRO A 249 -15.45 13.01 -10.82
CA PRO A 249 -14.25 12.60 -11.57
C PRO A 249 -13.53 13.80 -12.20
N ASN A 250 -12.21 13.90 -11.98
CA ASN A 250 -11.39 14.96 -12.56
C ASN A 250 -10.89 14.57 -13.96
N ASP A 251 -11.45 15.23 -14.97
CA ASP A 251 -11.11 15.03 -16.38
C ASP A 251 -10.44 16.27 -17.01
N ASN A 252 -9.98 17.21 -16.18
CA ASN A 252 -9.48 18.50 -16.64
C ASN A 252 -8.08 18.41 -17.26
N ASN A 253 -8.02 18.34 -18.59
CA ASN A 253 -6.77 18.30 -19.37
C ASN A 253 -5.82 17.19 -18.88
N ASN A 254 -6.38 16.03 -18.53
CA ASN A 254 -5.63 14.92 -17.95
C ASN A 254 -5.94 13.53 -18.57
N TYR A 255 -6.34 13.48 -19.85
CA TYR A 255 -6.83 12.26 -20.53
C TYR A 255 -8.09 11.64 -19.92
N ASN A 256 -8.97 12.47 -19.34
CA ASN A 256 -10.17 12.01 -18.64
C ASN A 256 -9.85 10.99 -17.53
N TRP A 257 -8.81 11.30 -16.74
CA TRP A 257 -8.23 10.36 -15.79
C TRP A 257 -9.24 9.87 -14.75
N GLY A 258 -9.97 10.80 -14.13
CA GLY A 258 -10.95 10.46 -13.11
C GLY A 258 -12.03 9.52 -13.65
N SER A 259 -12.64 9.84 -14.78
CA SER A 259 -13.70 9.01 -15.36
C SER A 259 -13.17 7.67 -15.87
N THR A 260 -11.97 7.66 -16.45
CA THR A 260 -11.33 6.46 -16.98
C THR A 260 -10.98 5.48 -15.86
N TYR A 261 -10.38 5.95 -14.77
CA TYR A 261 -10.06 5.09 -13.63
C TYR A 261 -11.32 4.65 -12.89
N LYS A 262 -12.33 5.51 -12.74
CA LYS A 262 -13.62 5.13 -12.17
C LYS A 262 -14.27 3.98 -12.94
N ALA A 263 -14.28 4.07 -14.27
CA ALA A 263 -14.83 3.02 -15.13
C ALA A 263 -14.05 1.70 -14.93
N PHE A 264 -12.72 1.76 -14.95
CA PHE A 264 -11.84 0.61 -14.70
C PHE A 264 -12.13 -0.05 -13.33
N ALA A 265 -12.23 0.74 -12.26
CA ALA A 265 -12.47 0.23 -10.92
C ALA A 265 -13.87 -0.39 -10.74
N GLN A 266 -14.87 0.08 -11.49
CA GLN A 266 -16.25 -0.43 -11.44
C GLN A 266 -16.47 -1.69 -12.30
N GLU A 267 -15.49 -2.14 -13.07
CA GLU A 267 -15.64 -3.31 -13.92
C GLU A 267 -16.03 -4.55 -13.11
N LYS A 268 -17.00 -5.31 -13.63
CA LYS A 268 -17.41 -6.57 -13.01
C LYS A 268 -16.23 -7.52 -12.99
N ARG A 269 -15.73 -7.78 -11.79
CA ARG A 269 -14.75 -8.83 -11.56
C ARG A 269 -15.42 -10.17 -11.86
N ALA A 270 -14.73 -11.04 -12.59
CA ALA A 270 -15.21 -12.41 -12.80
C ALA A 270 -15.53 -13.01 -11.43
N ALA A 271 -16.75 -13.54 -11.26
CA ALA A 271 -17.17 -14.13 -10.00
C ALA A 271 -16.18 -15.23 -9.60
N ASN A 272 -15.45 -15.02 -8.50
CA ASN A 272 -14.63 -16.02 -7.86
C ASN A 272 -14.83 -15.88 -6.34
N PRO A 273 -14.80 -16.98 -5.56
CA PRO A 273 -15.54 -17.21 -4.32
C PRO A 273 -15.09 -16.41 -3.08
N PHE A 274 -14.30 -15.35 -3.24
CA PHE A 274 -13.75 -14.55 -2.15
C PHE A 274 -14.79 -13.69 -1.41
N THR A 275 -16.02 -13.57 -1.93
CA THR A 275 -17.13 -12.86 -1.29
C THR A 275 -17.49 -13.38 0.11
N ASN A 276 -17.02 -14.57 0.50
CA ASN A 276 -17.33 -15.16 1.80
C ASN A 276 -16.29 -14.94 2.91
N TRP A 277 -15.07 -14.46 2.64
CA TRP A 277 -14.04 -14.46 3.70
C TRP A 277 -14.09 -13.22 4.62
N ILE A 278 -14.23 -12.01 4.04
CA ILE A 278 -14.37 -10.77 4.83
C ILE A 278 -15.73 -10.75 5.55
N ALA A 279 -16.79 -11.21 4.90
CA ALA A 279 -18.13 -11.30 5.49
C ALA A 279 -18.23 -12.37 6.61
N ALA A 280 -17.48 -13.48 6.52
CA ALA A 280 -17.50 -14.52 7.55
C ALA A 280 -16.68 -14.17 8.80
N ASN A 281 -15.60 -13.39 8.65
CA ASN A 281 -14.65 -13.12 9.74
C ASN A 281 -14.74 -11.68 10.30
N GLY A 282 -15.58 -10.82 9.72
CA GLY A 282 -15.80 -9.44 10.15
C GLY A 282 -16.78 -9.25 11.33
N LYS A 283 -17.28 -10.33 11.94
CA LYS A 283 -18.02 -10.21 13.20
C LYS A 283 -17.02 -10.21 14.36
N PRO A 284 -16.92 -9.13 15.16
CA PRO A 284 -16.16 -9.21 16.40
C PRO A 284 -16.75 -10.34 17.25
N ASN A 285 -15.88 -11.20 17.78
CA ASN A 285 -16.25 -12.15 18.81
C ASN A 285 -16.81 -11.34 20.00
N SER A 286 -18.13 -11.22 20.09
CA SER A 286 -18.83 -10.75 21.27
C SER A 286 -18.74 -11.84 22.34
N SER A 287 -17.55 -12.00 22.93
CA SER A 287 -17.35 -12.77 24.16
C SER A 287 -16.36 -12.06 25.07
N MET A 288 -16.57 -10.76 25.28
CA MET A 288 -16.36 -10.21 26.61
C MET A 288 -17.70 -10.37 27.35
N ALA A 289 -17.84 -11.50 28.04
CA ALA A 289 -18.85 -11.66 29.05
C ALA A 289 -18.61 -10.60 30.13
N THR A 290 -19.56 -9.68 30.28
CA THR A 290 -19.72 -8.90 31.49
C THR A 290 -20.06 -9.85 32.64
N PRO A 291 -19.33 -9.82 33.77
CA PRO A 291 -19.79 -10.50 34.97
C PRO A 291 -20.98 -9.70 35.53
N SER A 292 -22.20 -10.20 35.32
CA SER A 292 -23.37 -9.78 36.08
C SER A 292 -23.30 -10.44 37.46
N ASN A 293 -22.76 -9.74 38.45
CA ASN A 293 -22.98 -10.06 39.85
C ASN A 293 -23.85 -8.97 40.49
N ASN A 294 -25.15 -9.06 40.25
CA ASN A 294 -26.14 -8.59 41.20
C ASN A 294 -26.35 -9.74 42.20
N GLU A 295 -25.61 -9.73 43.30
CA GLU A 295 -26.08 -10.33 44.54
C GLU A 295 -26.52 -9.18 45.46
N GLU A 296 -27.84 -8.95 45.48
CA GLU A 296 -28.51 -8.36 46.62
C GLU A 296 -28.29 -9.30 47.82
N LEU A 297 -27.45 -8.89 48.76
CA LEU A 297 -27.47 -9.43 50.11
C LEU A 297 -28.06 -8.37 51.05
N SER A 298 -29.24 -8.75 51.53
CA SER A 298 -30.11 -8.08 52.48
C SER A 298 -29.40 -7.63 53.75
N LEU A 299 -29.53 -6.34 54.09
CA LEU A 299 -29.35 -5.85 55.46
C LEU A 299 -30.69 -5.95 56.18
N SER A 300 -30.77 -6.78 57.22
CA SER A 300 -31.79 -6.70 58.26
C SER A 300 -31.35 -5.74 59.38
N PRO A 301 -32.28 -5.13 60.12
CA PRO A 301 -32.02 -3.94 60.93
C PRO A 301 -31.67 -4.26 62.40
N GLU A 302 -31.19 -3.22 63.09
CA GLU A 302 -31.09 -3.03 64.55
C GLU A 302 -29.88 -3.62 65.29
N ALA A 303 -28.89 -2.76 65.59
CA ALA A 303 -28.53 -2.31 66.95
C ALA A 303 -27.49 -1.18 66.87
#